data_AF-A7SRK2-F1
#
_entry.id   AF-A7SRK2-F1
#
_cell.length_a   1.000
_cell.length_b   1.000
_cell.length_c   1.000
_cell.angle_alpha   90.00
_cell.angle_beta   90.00
_cell.angle_gamma   90.00
#
_symmetry.space_group_name_H-M   'P 1'
#
loop_
_entity.id
_entity.type
_entity.pdbx_description
1 polymer ?
#
loop_
_entity_poly.entity_id
_entity_poly.type
_entity_poly.pdbx_seq_one_letter_code
_entity_poly.pdbx_strand_id
1 'polypeptide(L)'
;CTADMMIVWLTVMYVYKGVLLLYGVFLAYETRNVIYAHLNDSRVIGICVYNVVVLSVVGAFLSIILQHDNYEVMFMVLSVCIIFPATATICLLLFPKVRMSDN
;
A
#
# COMPACT_ATOMS: atom_id res chain seq x y z
N CYS A 1 19.38 11.05 8.84
CA CYS A 1 19.15 12.50 9.02
C CYS A 1 18.17 12.71 10.16
N THR A 2 18.43 13.66 11.04
CA THR A 2 17.56 13.99 12.18
C THR A 2 17.11 15.44 12.08
N ALA A 3 15.95 15.75 12.65
CA ALA A 3 15.43 17.11 12.77
C ALA A 3 15.05 17.38 14.23
N ASP A 4 15.01 18.65 14.64
CA ASP A 4 14.40 19.03 15.90
C ASP A 4 12.92 18.61 15.90
N MET A 5 12.48 17.95 16.97
CA MET A 5 11.14 17.36 17.09
C MET A 5 10.81 16.27 16.05
N MET A 6 11.80 15.49 15.60
CA MET A 6 11.62 14.39 14.63
C MET A 6 10.45 13.44 14.97
N ILE A 7 10.27 13.12 16.25
CA ILE A 7 9.19 12.23 16.73
C ILE A 7 7.83 12.85 16.42
N VAL A 8 7.63 14.14 16.72
CA VAL A 8 6.36 14.84 16.48
C VAL A 8 6.03 14.85 14.99
N TRP A 9 7.00 15.19 14.14
CA TRP A 9 6.81 15.22 12.69
C TRP A 9 6.50 13.84 12.11
N LEU A 10 7.24 12.81 12.52
CA LEU A 10 6.98 11.43 12.09
C LEU A 10 5.58 10.98 12.53
N THR A 11 5.21 11.18 13.80
CA THR A 11 3.90 10.77 14.31
C THR A 11 2.76 11.43 13.54
N VAL A 12 2.83 12.74 13.28
CA VAL A 12 1.80 13.45 12.51
C VAL A 12 1.69 12.88 11.08
N MET A 13 2.81 12.62 10.42
CA MET A 13 2.84 12.04 9.08
C MET A 13 2.26 10.62 9.03
N TYR A 14 2.63 9.76 9.99
CA TYR A 14 2.11 8.39 10.08
C TYR A 14 0.61 8.37 10.33
N VAL A 15 0.10 9.24 11.22
CA VAL A 15 -1.34 9.34 11.50
C VAL A 15 -2.09 9.81 10.25
N TYR A 16 -1.63 10.87 9.59
CA TYR A 16 -2.26 11.37 8.36
C TYR A 16 -2.34 10.28 7.27
N LYS A 17 -1.24 9.56 7.03
CA LYS A 17 -1.19 8.46 6.05
C LYS A 17 -2.08 7.28 6.48
N GLY A 18 -2.11 6.95 7.78
CA GLY A 18 -2.94 5.89 8.33
C GLY A 18 -4.43 6.14 8.15
N VAL A 19 -4.89 7.37 8.41
CA VAL A 19 -6.29 7.77 8.15
C VAL A 19 -6.63 7.64 6.67
N LEU A 20 -5.72 8.06 5.79
CA LEU A 20 -5.88 7.94 4.33
C LEU A 20 -6.01 6.48 3.87
N LEU A 21 -5.21 5.58 4.44
CA LEU A 21 -5.28 4.14 4.18
C LEU A 21 -6.59 3.54 4.67
N LEU A 22 -7.04 3.89 5.87
CA LEU A 22 -8.33 3.44 6.42
C LEU A 22 -9.50 3.88 5.54
N TYR A 23 -9.49 5.13 5.08
CA TYR A 23 -10.50 5.63 4.16
C TYR A 23 -10.49 4.89 2.82
N GLY A 24 -9.30 4.59 2.28
CA GLY A 24 -9.16 3.77 1.08
C GLY A 24 -9.74 2.36 1.24
N VAL A 25 -9.48 1.71 2.39
CA VAL A 25 -10.07 0.39 2.70
C VAL A 25 -11.58 0.47 2.82
N PHE A 26 -12.11 1.50 3.48
CA PHE A 26 -13.55 1.70 3.60
C PHE A 26 -14.21 1.82 2.21
N LEU A 27 -13.66 2.64 1.32
CA LEU A 27 -14.14 2.75 -0.06
C LEU A 27 -14.02 1.42 -0.84
N ALA A 28 -12.92 0.68 -0.65
CA ALA A 28 -12.72 -0.63 -1.27
C ALA A 28 -13.70 -1.70 -0.72
N TYR A 29 -14.16 -1.54 0.52
CA TYR A 29 -15.15 -2.42 1.13
C TYR A 29 -16.56 -2.15 0.58
N GLU A 30 -16.98 -0.89 0.54
CA GLU A 30 -18.27 -0.48 0.00
C GLU A 30 -18.43 -0.90 -1.48
N THR A 31 -17.36 -0.75 -2.27
CA THR A 31 -17.37 -1.12 -3.69
C THR A 31 -17.33 -2.64 -3.94
N ARG A 32 -17.03 -3.48 -2.93
CA ARG A 32 -16.92 -4.94 -3.09
C ARG A 32 -18.23 -5.63 -3.43
N ASN A 33 -19.36 -5.11 -2.94
CA ASN A 33 -20.67 -5.77 -3.05
C ASN A 33 -21.41 -5.44 -4.36
N VAL A 34 -20.79 -4.66 -5.24
CA VAL A 34 -21.38 -4.20 -6.50
C VAL A 34 -20.99 -5.17 -7.62
N ILE A 35 -21.88 -6.11 -7.93
CA ILE A 35 -21.67 -7.15 -8.95
C ILE A 35 -22.22 -6.66 -10.30
N TYR A 36 -21.54 -5.70 -10.93
CA TYR A 36 -21.79 -5.32 -12.32
C TYR A 36 -20.62 -5.75 -13.19
N ALA A 37 -20.88 -6.54 -14.24
CA ALA A 37 -19.86 -7.07 -15.14
C ALA A 37 -19.03 -5.98 -15.84
N HIS A 38 -19.61 -4.79 -16.01
CA HIS A 38 -18.91 -3.62 -16.57
C HIS A 38 -17.99 -2.89 -15.57
N LEU A 39 -18.11 -3.15 -14.27
CA LEU A 39 -17.34 -2.48 -13.22
C LEU A 39 -16.24 -3.37 -12.62
N ASN A 40 -15.83 -4.46 -13.29
CA ASN A 40 -14.77 -5.34 -12.80
C ASN A 40 -13.41 -4.63 -12.62
N ASP A 41 -13.16 -3.50 -13.29
CA ASP A 41 -11.97 -2.65 -13.08
C ASP A 41 -11.93 -2.08 -11.64
N SER A 42 -13.09 -1.68 -11.10
CA SER A 42 -13.19 -1.20 -9.70
C SER A 42 -12.81 -2.26 -8.67
N ARG A 43 -13.07 -3.54 -8.98
CA ARG A 43 -12.72 -4.67 -8.11
C ARG A 43 -11.22 -4.92 -8.07
N VAL A 44 -10.54 -4.77 -9.21
CA VAL A 44 -9.07 -4.84 -9.30
C VAL A 44 -8.43 -3.71 -8.50
N ILE A 45 -8.96 -2.49 -8.62
CA ILE A 45 -8.52 -1.35 -7.81
C ILE A 45 -8.68 -1.65 -6.31
N GLY A 46 -9.82 -2.23 -5.90
CA GLY A 46 -10.03 -2.66 -4.52
C GLY A 46 -8.97 -3.65 -4.02
N ILE A 47 -8.62 -4.65 -4.84
CA ILE A 47 -7.55 -5.63 -4.52
C ILE A 47 -6.19 -4.93 -4.35
N CYS A 48 -5.87 -3.96 -5.21
CA CYS A 48 -4.64 -3.17 -5.09
C CYS A 48 -4.59 -2.39 -3.76
N VAL A 49 -5.71 -1.79 -3.34
CA VAL A 49 -5.80 -1.07 -2.05
C VAL A 49 -5.50 -2.00 -0.88
N TYR A 50 -6.11 -3.19 -0.85
CA TYR A 50 -5.81 -4.18 0.20
C TYR A 50 -4.33 -4.57 0.25
N ASN A 51 -3.72 -4.81 -0.92
CA ASN A 51 -2.30 -5.16 -1.02
C ASN A 51 -1.38 -4.05 -0.46
N VAL A 52 -1.61 -2.80 -0.85
CA VAL A 52 -0.82 -1.64 -0.38
C VAL A 52 -0.99 -1.44 1.13
N VAL A 53 -2.21 -1.57 1.66
CA VAL A 53 -2.49 -1.38 3.09
C VAL A 53 -1.79 -2.44 3.93
N VAL A 54 -1.86 -3.72 3.56
CA VAL A 54 -1.21 -4.80 4.30
C VAL A 54 0.30 -4.59 4.35
N LEU A 55 0.95 -4.35 3.20
CA LEU A 55 2.40 -4.19 3.16
C LEU A 55 2.89 -2.90 3.82
N SER A 56 2.11 -1.82 3.78
CA SER A 56 2.47 -0.57 4.47
C SER A 56 2.36 -0.69 5.99
N VAL A 57 1.36 -1.40 6.53
CA VAL A 57 1.25 -1.68 7.97
C VAL A 57 2.39 -2.58 8.43
N VAL A 58 2.68 -3.65 7.68
CA VAL A 58 3.79 -4.57 7.97
C VAL A 58 5.13 -3.83 7.91
N GLY A 59 5.38 -3.04 6.87
CA GLY A 59 6.61 -2.25 6.74
C GLY A 59 6.78 -1.21 7.84
N ALA A 60 5.70 -0.53 8.25
CA ALA A 60 5.73 0.40 9.38
C ALA A 60 6.07 -0.31 10.70
N PHE A 61 5.44 -1.45 10.98
CA PHE A 61 5.72 -2.24 12.18
C PHE A 61 7.17 -2.74 12.22
N LEU A 62 7.66 -3.29 11.10
CA LEU A 62 9.06 -3.72 10.95
C LEU A 62 10.03 -2.55 11.13
N SER A 63 9.70 -1.36 10.63
CA SER A 63 10.58 -0.18 10.77
C SER A 63 10.79 0.24 12.21
N ILE A 64 9.77 0.08 13.07
CA ILE A 64 9.86 0.41 14.50
C ILE A 64 10.69 -0.65 15.25
N ILE A 65 10.51 -1.93 14.92
CA ILE A 65 11.21 -3.04 15.59
C ILE A 65 12.69 -3.09 15.20
N LEU A 66 13.00 -2.97 13.90
CA LEU A 66 14.37 -3.12 13.39
C LEU A 66 15.23 -1.86 13.55
N GLN A 67 14.68 -0.76 14.07
CA GLN A 67 15.37 0.54 14.14
C GLN A 67 16.67 0.50 14.95
N HIS A 68 16.82 -0.46 15.87
CA HIS A 68 17.97 -0.56 16.78
C HIS A 68 18.99 -1.65 16.45
N ASP A 69 18.64 -2.64 15.63
CA ASP A 69 19.48 -3.83 15.45
C ASP A 69 20.41 -3.72 14.23
N ASN A 70 19.88 -3.48 13.03
CA ASN A 70 20.68 -3.52 11.79
C ASN A 70 20.07 -2.63 10.68
N TYR A 71 20.78 -1.56 10.29
CA TYR A 71 20.34 -0.63 9.25
C TYR A 71 20.23 -1.28 7.85
N GLU A 72 21.08 -2.27 7.56
CA GLU A 72 21.09 -3.00 6.27
C GLU A 72 19.83 -3.82 6.10
N VAL A 73 19.43 -4.53 7.16
CA VAL A 73 18.21 -5.34 7.17
C VAL A 73 16.99 -4.44 7.11
N MET A 74 16.97 -3.32 7.85
CA MET A 74 15.87 -2.35 7.80
C MET A 74 15.68 -1.82 6.37
N PHE A 75 16.77 -1.42 5.70
CA PHE A 75 16.71 -0.91 4.33
C PHE A 75 16.21 -1.97 3.35
N MET A 76 16.73 -3.20 3.43
CA MET A 76 16.29 -4.30 2.57
C MET A 76 14.79 -4.58 2.75
N VAL A 77 14.34 -4.72 3.99
CA VAL A 77 12.94 -5.02 4.31
C VAL A 77 12.02 -3.89 3.82
N LEU A 78 12.34 -2.63 4.11
CA LEU A 78 11.56 -1.49 3.65
C LEU A 78 11.50 -1.40 2.11
N SER A 79 12.61 -1.66 1.43
CA SER A 79 12.65 -1.65 -0.03
C SER A 79 11.72 -2.71 -0.63
N VAL A 80 11.69 -3.91 -0.07
CA VAL A 80 10.78 -4.99 -0.48
C VAL A 80 9.32 -4.61 -0.20
N CYS A 81 9.04 -4.04 0.97
CA CYS A 81 7.70 -3.56 1.33
C CYS A 81 7.19 -2.42 0.43
N ILE A 82 8.04 -1.75 -0.34
CA ILE A 82 7.67 -0.69 -1.29
C ILE A 82 7.61 -1.20 -2.73
N ILE A 83 8.63 -1.95 -3.16
CA ILE A 83 8.76 -2.43 -4.55
C ILE A 83 7.70 -3.49 -4.87
N PHE A 84 7.47 -4.44 -3.94
CA PHE A 84 6.51 -5.52 -4.18
C PHE A 84 5.07 -5.00 -4.40
N PRO A 85 4.50 -4.15 -3.53
CA PRO A 85 3.14 -3.69 -3.74
C PRO A 85 3.02 -2.70 -4.90
N ALA A 86 4.05 -1.89 -5.18
CA ALA A 86 4.06 -1.03 -6.36
C ALA A 86 4.03 -1.84 -7.66
N THR A 87 4.88 -2.86 -7.76
CA THR A 87 4.94 -3.75 -8.93
C THR A 87 3.63 -4.51 -9.09
N ALA A 88 3.11 -5.10 -8.02
CA ALA A 88 1.83 -5.80 -8.04
C ALA A 88 0.67 -4.89 -8.48
N THR A 89 0.63 -3.65 -7.99
CA THR A 89 -0.41 -2.67 -8.37
C THR A 89 -0.34 -2.32 -9.85
N ILE A 90 0.86 -2.03 -10.37
CA ILE A 90 1.07 -1.71 -11.79
C ILE A 90 0.69 -2.90 -12.67
N CYS A 91 1.15 -4.10 -12.31
CA CYS A 91 0.80 -5.34 -12.99
C CYS A 91 -0.71 -5.54 -13.03
N LEU A 92 -1.38 -5.53 -11.87
CA LEU A 92 -2.82 -5.79 -11.77
C LEU A 92 -3.66 -4.77 -12.55
N LEU A 93 -3.26 -3.50 -12.60
CA LEU A 93 -3.96 -2.47 -13.37
C LEU A 93 -3.74 -2.58 -14.89
N LEU A 94 -2.55 -3.04 -15.31
CA LEU A 94 -2.21 -3.16 -16.74
C LEU A 94 -2.69 -4.47 -17.35
N PHE A 95 -2.60 -5.60 -16.65
CA PHE A 95 -3.00 -6.92 -17.13
C PHE A 95 -4.39 -7.01 -17.78
N PRO A 96 -5.47 -6.45 -17.20
CA PRO A 96 -6.79 -6.50 -17.83
C PRO A 96 -6.87 -5.67 -19.12
N LYS A 97 -6.09 -4.59 -19.24
CA LYS A 97 -6.08 -3.73 -20.43
C LYS A 97 -5.36 -4.39 -21.61
N VAL A 98 -4.24 -5.09 -21.37
CA VAL A 98 -3.49 -5.75 -22.46
C VAL A 98 -4.26 -6.92 -23.09
N ARG A 99 -5.04 -7.67 -22.29
CA ARG A 99 -5.88 -8.76 -22.80
C ARG A 99 -7.06 -8.29 -23.67
N MET A 100 -7.48 -7.04 -23.54
CA MET A 100 -8.61 -6.49 -24.27
C MET A 100 -8.19 -5.86 -25.61
N SER A 101 -6.89 -5.61 -25.81
CA SER A 101 -6.34 -5.06 -27.05
C SER A 101 -6.00 -6.12 -28.11
N ASP A 102 -6.10 -7.42 -27.78
CA ASP A 102 -5.76 -8.55 -28.65
C ASP A 102 -7.01 -9.24 -29.26
N ASN A 103 -8.22 -8.71 -29.02
CA ASN A 103 -9.48 -9.25 -29.56
C ASN A 103 -10.39 -8.12 -30.07
#